data_AF-A0A522WID1-F1
#
_entry.id   AF-A0A522WID1-F1
#
_cell.length_a   1.000
_cell.length_b   1.000
_cell.length_c   1.000
_cell.angle_alpha   90.00
_cell.angle_beta   90.00
_cell.angle_gamma   90.00
#
_symmetry.space_group_name_H-M   'P 1'
#
loop_
_entity.id
_entity.type
_entity.pdbx_description
1 polymer ?
#
loop_
_entity_poly.entity_id
_entity_poly.type
_entity_poly.pdbx_seq_one_letter_code
_entity_poly.pdbx_strand_id
1 'polypeptide(L)'
;DEEGTFYASTHQEHAYPNTGFAEETGGKGVMVNVPLPAGTNSADFRMAFGDVLIPRLREFQPDFLIISAGFDAHAADPLAHLRLTTADFGWATRQLLQVAEDYAGNRVVSVLEGGYDLRALAASAREHVRALMGL
;
A
#
# COMPACT_ATOMS: atom_id res chain seq x y z
N ASP A 1 -5.93 -11.77 14.55
CA ASP A 1 -6.36 -13.12 14.96
C ASP A 1 -7.75 -13.50 14.44
N GLU A 2 -8.36 -12.71 13.55
CA GLU A 2 -9.60 -13.10 12.87
C GLU A 2 -9.27 -14.04 11.70
N GLU A 3 -9.86 -15.23 11.70
CA GLU A 3 -9.67 -16.19 10.60
C GLU A 3 -10.27 -15.62 9.30
N GLY A 4 -9.54 -15.80 8.19
CA GLY A 4 -9.97 -15.27 6.89
C GLY A 4 -9.65 -13.80 6.65
N THR A 5 -8.86 -13.15 7.51
CA THR A 5 -8.34 -11.79 7.26
C THR A 5 -6.83 -11.81 7.08
N PHE A 6 -6.35 -11.05 6.10
CA PHE A 6 -4.94 -10.77 5.87
C PHE A 6 -4.69 -9.27 5.91
N TYR A 7 -3.61 -8.86 6.57
CA TYR A 7 -3.19 -7.46 6.64
C TYR A 7 -1.81 -7.32 6.02
N ALA A 8 -1.64 -6.32 5.15
CA ALA A 8 -0.33 -5.93 4.67
C ALA A 8 -0.16 -4.43 4.67
N SER A 9 1.05 -3.97 4.97
CA SER A 9 1.37 -2.55 5.07
C SER A 9 2.78 -2.27 4.58
N THR A 10 2.91 -1.26 3.72
CA THR A 10 4.16 -0.53 3.52
C THR A 10 4.07 0.79 4.28
N HIS A 11 5.05 1.10 5.10
CA HIS A 11 5.09 2.34 5.89
C HIS A 11 6.54 2.72 6.16
N GLN A 12 6.79 3.98 6.51
CA GLN A 12 8.13 4.38 6.91
C GLN A 12 8.49 3.76 8.27
N GLU A 13 9.65 3.12 8.35
CA GLU A 13 10.16 2.57 9.59
C GLU A 13 10.33 3.66 10.66
N HIS A 14 10.02 3.32 11.92
CA HIS A 14 10.11 4.22 13.07
C HIS A 14 9.30 5.52 13.00
N ALA A 15 8.47 5.71 11.96
CA ALA A 15 7.47 6.77 11.93
C ALA A 15 6.33 6.46 12.92
N TYR A 16 5.35 7.34 13.06
CA TYR A 16 4.22 7.12 13.98
C TYR A 16 3.52 5.77 13.70
N PRO A 17 3.20 4.96 14.72
CA PRO A 17 3.44 5.14 16.16
C PRO A 17 4.70 4.42 16.69
N ASN A 18 5.67 4.13 15.83
CA ASN A 18 6.88 3.31 16.04
C ASN A 18 6.55 1.83 16.29
N THR A 19 5.72 1.29 15.41
CA THR A 19 5.32 -0.13 15.30
C THR A 19 5.34 -0.53 13.82
N GLY A 20 4.99 -1.78 13.50
CA GLY A 20 5.03 -2.29 12.13
C GLY A 20 6.37 -2.94 11.78
N PHE A 21 7.06 -3.51 12.78
CA PHE A 21 8.32 -4.21 12.52
C PHE A 21 8.08 -5.45 11.65
N ALA A 22 9.07 -5.85 10.86
CA ALA A 22 8.93 -6.98 9.93
C ALA A 22 8.63 -8.31 10.65
N GLU A 23 9.04 -8.43 11.91
CA GLU A 23 8.80 -9.59 12.76
C GLU A 23 7.37 -9.63 13.34
N GLU A 24 6.66 -8.50 13.33
CA GLU A 24 5.26 -8.41 13.75
C GLU A 24 4.36 -9.01 12.66
N THR A 25 4.15 -10.33 12.73
CA THR A 25 3.45 -11.10 11.69
C THR A 25 2.02 -11.51 12.07
N GLY A 26 1.55 -11.07 13.24
CA GLY A 26 0.23 -11.44 13.79
C GLY A 26 0.10 -12.95 14.11
N GLY A 27 -1.05 -13.35 14.65
CA GLY A 27 -1.36 -14.77 14.86
C GLY A 27 -1.41 -15.53 13.53
N LYS A 28 -0.76 -16.70 13.46
CA LYS A 28 -0.70 -17.57 12.26
C LYS A 28 -0.05 -16.92 11.01
N GLY A 29 0.66 -15.80 11.14
CA GLY A 29 1.39 -15.18 10.02
C GLY A 29 0.51 -14.42 9.02
N VAL A 30 -0.68 -13.99 9.44
CA VAL A 30 -1.66 -13.29 8.59
C VAL A 30 -1.35 -11.80 8.37
N MET A 31 -0.25 -11.30 8.93
CA MET A 31 0.18 -9.91 8.81
C MET A 31 1.57 -9.83 8.15
N VAL A 32 1.69 -8.94 7.17
CA VAL A 32 2.95 -8.65 6.47
C VAL A 32 3.24 -7.16 6.55
N ASN A 33 4.20 -6.81 7.40
CA ASN A 33 4.74 -5.46 7.46
C ASN A 33 5.99 -5.36 6.58
N VAL A 34 6.04 -4.30 5.77
CA VAL A 34 7.17 -3.95 4.90
C VAL A 34 7.63 -2.56 5.31
N PRO A 35 8.42 -2.45 6.41
CA PRO A 35 8.99 -1.17 6.83
C PRO A 35 9.97 -0.65 5.78
N LEU A 36 9.85 0.63 5.45
CA LEU A 36 10.65 1.31 4.44
C LEU A 36 11.56 2.35 5.11
N PRO A 37 12.87 2.35 4.83
CA PRO A 37 13.76 3.39 5.31
C PRO A 37 13.33 4.80 4.89
N ALA A 38 13.63 5.79 5.72
CA ALA A 38 13.49 7.19 5.31
C ALA A 38 14.30 7.45 4.02
N GLY A 39 13.70 8.17 3.07
CA GLY A 39 14.30 8.45 1.77
C GLY A 39 14.05 7.40 0.68
N THR A 40 13.36 6.28 0.98
CA THR A 40 12.95 5.28 -0.03
C THR A 40 12.26 5.96 -1.20
N ASN A 41 12.81 5.71 -2.40
CA ASN A 41 12.33 6.28 -3.65
C ASN A 41 11.39 5.31 -4.39
N SER A 42 10.90 5.72 -5.56
CA SER A 42 10.02 4.93 -6.41
C SER A 42 10.53 3.52 -6.74
N ALA A 43 11.82 3.36 -7.04
CA ALA A 43 12.38 2.06 -7.43
C ALA A 43 12.39 1.09 -6.25
N ASP A 44 12.91 1.56 -5.11
CA ASP A 44 13.00 0.78 -3.88
C ASP A 44 11.60 0.40 -3.35
N PHE A 45 10.65 1.34 -3.41
CA PHE A 45 9.25 1.07 -3.06
C PHE A 45 8.61 0.03 -3.97
N ARG A 46 8.81 0.14 -5.29
CA ARG A 46 8.23 -0.82 -6.24
C ARG A 46 8.80 -2.22 -6.06
N MET A 47 10.08 -2.34 -5.74
CA MET A 47 10.69 -3.62 -5.37
C MET A 47 10.07 -4.15 -4.08
N ALA A 48 10.03 -3.37 -3.00
CA ALA A 48 9.46 -3.82 -1.73
C ALA A 48 7.97 -4.22 -1.87
N PHE A 49 7.18 -3.42 -2.58
CA PHE A 49 5.76 -3.68 -2.80
C PHE A 49 5.54 -4.88 -3.73
N GLY A 50 6.25 -4.93 -4.86
CA GLY A 50 6.08 -5.96 -5.89
C GLY A 50 6.70 -7.31 -5.55
N ASP A 51 7.85 -7.32 -4.88
CA ASP A 51 8.62 -8.54 -4.61
C ASP A 51 8.33 -9.13 -3.23
N VAL A 52 7.82 -8.33 -2.28
CA VAL A 52 7.50 -8.79 -0.92
C VAL A 52 6.00 -8.80 -0.66
N LEU A 53 5.31 -7.66 -0.84
CA LEU A 53 3.90 -7.55 -0.45
C LEU A 53 2.96 -8.32 -1.39
N ILE A 54 3.07 -8.10 -2.70
CA ILE A 54 2.16 -8.70 -3.70
C ILE A 54 2.20 -10.24 -3.69
N PRO A 55 3.36 -10.92 -3.63
CA PRO A 55 3.40 -12.38 -3.59
C PRO A 55 2.67 -12.96 -2.38
N ARG A 56 2.79 -12.32 -1.20
CA ARG A 56 2.08 -12.74 0.02
C ARG A 56 0.57 -12.55 -0.08
N LEU A 57 0.13 -11.43 -0.67
CA LEU A 57 -1.28 -11.21 -0.93
C LEU A 57 -1.84 -12.25 -1.93
N ARG A 58 -1.07 -12.63 -2.95
CA ARG A 58 -1.45 -13.70 -3.90
C ARG A 58 -1.51 -15.07 -3.25
N GLU A 59 -0.61 -15.39 -2.33
CA GLU A 59 -0.63 -16.62 -1.54
C GLU A 59 -1.90 -16.72 -0.68
N PHE A 60 -2.35 -15.59 -0.13
CA PHE A 60 -3.59 -15.52 0.64
C PHE A 60 -4.86 -15.73 -0.20
N GLN A 61 -4.84 -15.43 -1.51
CA GLN A 61 -5.98 -15.58 -2.43
C GLN A 61 -7.26 -14.87 -1.93
N PRO A 62 -7.24 -13.53 -1.79
CA PRO A 62 -8.36 -12.79 -1.23
C PRO A 62 -9.60 -12.92 -2.11
N ASP A 63 -10.77 -13.10 -1.50
CA ASP A 63 -12.07 -13.00 -2.18
C ASP A 63 -12.63 -11.56 -2.17
N PHE A 64 -12.01 -10.65 -1.43
CA PHE A 64 -12.34 -9.23 -1.36
C PHE A 64 -11.11 -8.42 -0.97
N LEU A 65 -10.93 -7.23 -1.56
CA LEU A 65 -9.81 -6.35 -1.24
C LEU A 65 -10.28 -5.01 -0.67
N ILE A 66 -9.72 -4.62 0.48
CA ILE A 66 -9.84 -3.27 1.04
C ILE A 66 -8.50 -2.58 0.92
N ILE A 67 -8.48 -1.39 0.32
CA ILE A 67 -7.30 -0.54 0.20
C ILE A 67 -7.43 0.61 1.20
N SER A 68 -6.56 0.63 2.20
CA SER A 68 -6.34 1.77 3.08
C SER A 68 -5.42 2.75 2.33
N ALA A 69 -6.02 3.74 1.66
CA ALA A 69 -5.37 4.59 0.66
C ALA A 69 -4.80 5.87 1.29
N GLY A 70 -3.60 5.76 1.84
CA GLY A 70 -2.77 6.90 2.27
C GLY A 70 -1.88 7.43 1.15
N PHE A 71 -1.71 8.76 1.11
CA PHE A 71 -0.88 9.46 0.12
C PHE A 71 0.28 10.25 0.74
N ASP A 72 0.55 10.02 2.03
CA ASP A 72 1.60 10.65 2.83
C ASP A 72 3.01 10.11 2.55
N ALA A 73 3.14 9.00 1.80
CA ALA A 73 4.43 8.55 1.28
C ALA A 73 5.00 9.43 0.13
N HIS A 74 4.23 10.42 -0.32
CA HIS A 74 4.66 11.32 -1.40
C HIS A 74 5.83 12.20 -0.95
N ALA A 75 6.80 12.45 -1.84
CA ALA A 75 8.01 13.24 -1.56
C ALA A 75 7.79 14.69 -1.09
N ALA A 76 6.55 15.17 -1.12
CA ALA A 76 6.17 16.52 -0.72
C ALA A 76 5.41 16.54 0.62
N ASP A 77 5.05 15.37 1.14
CA ASP A 77 4.30 15.28 2.38
C ASP A 77 5.16 15.75 3.57
N PRO A 78 4.61 16.56 4.49
CA PRO A 78 5.36 17.06 5.63
C PRO A 78 5.54 16.06 6.78
N LEU A 79 4.76 14.97 6.83
CA LEU A 79 4.73 14.06 7.98
C LEU A 79 5.56 12.79 7.81
N ALA A 80 6.01 12.50 6.59
CA ALA A 80 6.90 11.39 6.28
C ALA A 80 8.12 11.86 5.47
N HIS A 81 9.08 10.96 5.29
CA HIS A 81 10.34 11.20 4.57
C HIS A 81 10.55 10.20 3.43
N LEU A 82 9.49 9.51 3.01
CA LEU A 82 9.50 8.72 1.77
C LEU A 82 9.49 9.66 0.56
N ARG A 83 9.97 9.16 -0.58
CA ARG A 83 10.17 9.96 -1.80
C ARG A 83 9.38 9.42 -2.97
N LEU A 84 8.14 8.99 -2.71
CA LEU A 84 7.26 8.52 -3.79
C LEU A 84 6.78 9.67 -4.65
N THR A 85 6.52 9.34 -5.91
CA THR A 85 5.88 10.22 -6.88
C THR A 85 4.42 9.86 -7.02
N THR A 86 3.64 10.79 -7.57
CA THR A 86 2.23 10.57 -7.92
C THR A 86 2.00 9.28 -8.75
N ALA A 87 2.93 8.96 -9.66
CA ALA A 87 2.83 7.78 -10.52
C ALA A 87 2.95 6.45 -9.76
N ASP A 88 3.59 6.44 -8.59
CA ASP A 88 3.78 5.24 -7.78
C ASP A 88 2.47 4.78 -7.14
N PHE A 89 1.61 5.72 -6.74
CA PHE A 89 0.28 5.40 -6.20
C PHE A 89 -0.61 4.75 -7.26
N GLY A 90 -0.62 5.31 -8.49
CA GLY A 90 -1.33 4.68 -9.61
C GLY A 90 -0.76 3.31 -9.97
N TRP A 91 0.57 3.14 -9.91
CA TRP A 91 1.22 1.84 -10.13
C TRP A 91 0.84 0.81 -9.06
N ALA A 92 0.93 1.16 -7.78
CA ALA A 92 0.60 0.25 -6.66
C ALA A 92 -0.88 -0.19 -6.74
N THR A 93 -1.76 0.74 -7.09
CA THR A 93 -3.18 0.46 -7.33
C THR A 93 -3.37 -0.60 -8.41
N ARG A 94 -2.69 -0.46 -9.56
CA ARG A 94 -2.77 -1.46 -10.64
C ARG A 94 -2.26 -2.84 -10.21
N GLN A 95 -1.20 -2.90 -9.40
CA GLN A 95 -0.71 -4.17 -8.86
C GLN A 95 -1.77 -4.85 -7.98
N LEU A 96 -2.43 -4.08 -7.11
CA LEU A 96 -3.51 -4.58 -6.27
C LEU A 96 -4.74 -5.03 -7.08
N LEU A 97 -5.10 -4.28 -8.12
CA LEU A 97 -6.21 -4.64 -9.02
C LEU A 97 -5.95 -5.94 -9.78
N GLN A 98 -4.71 -6.21 -10.19
CA GLN A 98 -4.37 -7.51 -10.80
C GLN A 98 -4.62 -8.67 -9.84
N VAL A 99 -4.31 -8.51 -8.55
CA VAL A 99 -4.64 -9.54 -7.55
C VAL A 99 -6.15 -9.68 -7.36
N ALA A 100 -6.89 -8.58 -7.36
CA ALA A 100 -8.34 -8.60 -7.23
C ALA A 100 -9.03 -9.22 -8.47
N GLU A 101 -8.47 -9.04 -9.66
CA GLU A 101 -8.91 -9.70 -10.89
C GLU A 101 -8.74 -11.21 -10.78
N ASP A 102 -7.57 -11.65 -10.31
CA ASP A 102 -7.22 -13.08 -10.21
C ASP A 102 -8.02 -13.85 -9.16
N TYR A 103 -8.30 -13.24 -8.00
CA TYR A 103 -8.87 -13.95 -6.84
C TYR A 103 -10.19 -13.36 -6.29
N ALA A 104 -10.35 -12.04 -6.37
CA ALA A 104 -11.48 -11.34 -5.72
C ALA A 104 -12.65 -11.03 -6.67
N GLY A 105 -12.61 -11.49 -7.93
CA GLY A 105 -13.63 -11.15 -8.93
C GLY A 105 -13.84 -9.63 -9.06
N ASN A 106 -12.75 -8.86 -9.00
CA ASN A 106 -12.73 -7.39 -9.03
C ASN A 106 -13.49 -6.70 -7.87
N ARG A 107 -13.76 -7.38 -6.76
CA ARG A 107 -14.34 -6.76 -5.56
C ARG A 107 -13.28 -6.00 -4.79
N VAL A 108 -13.27 -4.68 -4.97
CA VAL A 108 -12.32 -3.77 -4.32
C VAL A 108 -13.08 -2.59 -3.72
N VAL A 109 -12.74 -2.24 -2.48
CA VAL A 109 -13.13 -0.97 -1.86
C VAL A 109 -11.86 -0.23 -1.48
N SER A 110 -11.80 1.06 -1.80
CA SER A 110 -10.71 1.95 -1.40
C SER A 110 -11.25 3.01 -0.44
N VAL A 111 -10.55 3.22 0.66
CA VAL A 111 -10.91 4.17 1.72
C VAL A 111 -9.75 5.14 1.90
N LEU A 112 -10.03 6.44 1.81
CA LEU A 112 -9.01 7.48 1.99
C LEU A 112 -8.52 7.52 3.45
N GLU A 113 -7.21 7.66 3.62
CA GLU A 113 -6.54 7.80 4.93
C GLU A 113 -5.70 9.09 4.98
N GLY A 114 -4.38 8.98 5.15
CA GLY A 114 -3.43 10.08 5.25
C GLY A 114 -3.05 10.73 3.92
N GLY A 115 -2.28 11.81 4.01
CA GLY A 115 -1.87 12.67 2.91
C GLY A 115 -2.13 14.13 3.28
N TYR A 116 -1.05 14.84 3.58
CA TYR A 116 -1.08 16.10 4.32
C TYR A 116 -0.51 17.27 3.52
N ASP A 117 0.16 17.02 2.40
CA ASP A 117 0.29 18.01 1.32
C ASP A 117 -0.91 17.92 0.37
N LEU A 118 -1.76 18.95 0.35
CA LEU A 118 -3.03 18.93 -0.40
C LEU A 118 -2.84 18.82 -1.93
N ARG A 119 -1.73 19.33 -2.48
CA ARG A 119 -1.48 19.26 -3.92
C ARG A 119 -1.03 17.86 -4.31
N ALA A 120 -0.12 17.28 -3.53
CA ALA A 120 0.34 15.92 -3.68
C ALA A 120 -0.79 14.91 -3.45
N LEU A 121 -1.61 15.13 -2.42
CA LEU A 121 -2.80 14.32 -2.13
C LEU A 121 -3.75 14.32 -3.34
N ALA A 122 -4.14 15.51 -3.83
CA ALA A 122 -5.06 15.61 -4.95
C ALA A 122 -4.51 14.94 -6.23
N ALA A 123 -3.23 15.14 -6.52
CA ALA A 123 -2.58 14.51 -7.67
C ALA A 123 -2.53 12.98 -7.51
N SER A 124 -2.15 12.49 -6.33
CA SER A 124 -1.94 11.05 -6.07
C SER A 124 -3.27 10.30 -6.03
N ALA A 125 -4.28 10.89 -5.39
CA ALA A 125 -5.65 10.38 -5.40
C ALA A 125 -6.22 10.31 -6.83
N ARG A 126 -5.91 11.31 -7.68
CA ARG A 126 -6.29 11.27 -9.10
C ARG A 126 -5.69 10.06 -9.81
N GLU A 127 -4.38 9.79 -9.65
CA GLU A 127 -3.74 8.64 -10.30
C GLU A 127 -4.25 7.30 -9.75
N HIS A 128 -4.53 7.23 -8.44
CA HIS A 128 -5.18 6.08 -7.81
C HIS A 128 -6.58 5.82 -8.41
N VAL A 129 -7.44 6.83 -8.47
CA VAL A 129 -8.80 6.70 -9.03
C VAL A 129 -8.78 6.39 -10.52
N ARG A 130 -7.86 6.99 -11.29
CA ARG A 130 -7.67 6.62 -12.71
C ARG A 130 -7.36 5.14 -12.87
N ALA A 131 -6.45 4.61 -12.04
CA ALA A 131 -6.15 3.18 -12.05
C ALA A 131 -7.37 2.32 -11.68
N LEU A 132 -8.16 2.71 -10.67
CA LEU A 132 -9.43 2.02 -10.33
C LEU A 132 -10.44 2.02 -11.49
N MET A 133 -10.44 3.06 -12.32
CA MET A 133 -11.29 3.17 -13.51
C MET A 133 -10.72 2.43 -14.74
N GLY A 134 -9.53 1.85 -14.65
CA GLY A 134 -8.85 1.21 -15.78
C GLY A 134 -8.25 2.20 -16.80
N LEU A 135 -7.91 3.43 -16.37
CA LEU A 135 -7.40 4.54 -17.19
C LEU A 135 -5.90 4.84 -16.99
#